data_AF-A0A3N5UP42-F1
#
_entry.id   AF-A0A3N5UP42-F1
#
_cell.length_a   1.000
_cell.length_b   1.000
_cell.length_c   1.000
_cell.angle_alpha   90.00
_cell.angle_beta   90.00
_cell.angle_gamma   90.00
#
_symmetry.space_group_name_H-M   'P 1'
#
loop_
_entity.id
_entity.type
_entity.pdbx_description
1 polymer ?
#
loop_
_entity_poly.entity_id
_entity_poly.type
_entity_poly.pdbx_seq_one_letter_code
_entity_poly.pdbx_strand_id
1 'polypeptide(L)'
;MDKTQFESLDQMADATAAAFSQAAASTAFQLFKDERFRKLADFNRLSQTEQDRIFNELVVANLVLIMLMFEAPDLRLADESRDYLAGLKKRIPHAYVKTLRD
;
A
#
# COMPACT_ATOMS: atom_id res chain seq x y z
N MET A 1 -3.63 -34.02 -2.17
CA MET A 1 -3.85 -33.03 -3.24
C MET A 1 -3.69 -31.67 -2.63
N ASP A 2 -2.62 -30.98 -3.01
CA ASP A 2 -2.36 -29.61 -2.61
C ASP A 2 -3.47 -28.74 -3.20
N LYS A 3 -4.33 -28.15 -2.36
CA LYS A 3 -5.38 -27.24 -2.85
C LYS A 3 -4.69 -25.91 -3.09
N THR A 4 -4.42 -25.58 -4.34
CA THR A 4 -3.99 -24.23 -4.71
C THR A 4 -5.00 -23.23 -4.15
N GLN A 5 -4.52 -22.33 -3.29
CA GLN A 5 -5.32 -21.32 -2.57
C GLN A 5 -6.06 -20.36 -3.52
N PHE A 6 -5.60 -20.25 -4.76
CA PHE A 6 -6.15 -19.38 -5.80
C PHE A 6 -6.47 -20.19 -7.06
N GLU A 7 -7.59 -19.86 -7.70
CA GLU A 7 -8.09 -20.49 -8.92
C GLU A 7 -7.53 -19.81 -10.19
N SER A 8 -6.99 -18.59 -10.07
CA SER A 8 -6.35 -17.85 -11.16
C SER A 8 -5.30 -16.86 -10.67
N LEU A 9 -4.40 -16.44 -11.58
CA LEU A 9 -3.43 -15.37 -11.32
C LEU A 9 -4.12 -14.02 -11.04
N ASP A 10 -5.28 -13.78 -11.65
CA ASP A 10 -6.07 -12.57 -11.39
C ASP A 10 -6.61 -12.54 -9.97
N GLN A 11 -7.15 -13.67 -9.48
CA GLN A 11 -7.63 -13.77 -8.11
C GLN A 11 -6.49 -13.58 -7.11
N MET A 12 -5.32 -14.16 -7.39
CA MET A 12 -4.12 -13.97 -6.58
C MET A 12 -3.67 -12.50 -6.59
N ALA A 13 -3.69 -11.83 -7.75
CA ALA A 13 -3.34 -10.42 -7.87
C ALA A 13 -4.30 -9.51 -7.09
N ASP A 14 -5.60 -9.78 -7.11
CA ASP A 14 -6.58 -9.02 -6.33
C ASP A 14 -6.37 -9.19 -4.82
N ALA A 15 -6.16 -10.42 -4.36
CA ALA A 15 -5.86 -10.70 -2.95
C ALA A 15 -4.56 -10.03 -2.50
N THR A 16 -3.53 -10.07 -3.36
CA THR A 16 -2.23 -9.45 -3.11
C THR A 16 -2.35 -7.92 -3.07
N ALA A 17 -3.13 -7.32 -3.96
CA ALA A 17 -3.39 -5.87 -3.97
C ALA A 17 -4.10 -5.42 -2.69
N ALA A 18 -5.10 -6.19 -2.22
CA ALA A 18 -5.77 -5.94 -0.96
C ALA A 18 -4.80 -6.04 0.23
N ALA A 19 -3.94 -7.06 0.25
CA ALA A 19 -2.94 -7.22 1.30
C ALA A 19 -1.94 -6.05 1.34
N PHE A 20 -1.43 -5.61 0.18
CA PHE A 20 -0.55 -4.44 0.12
C PHE A 20 -1.24 -3.15 0.53
N SER A 21 -2.51 -2.97 0.16
CA SER A 21 -3.30 -1.82 0.60
C SER A 21 -3.45 -1.78 2.12
N GLN A 22 -3.79 -2.92 2.74
CA GLN A 22 -3.88 -3.05 4.19
C GLN A 22 -2.54 -2.81 4.89
N ALA A 23 -1.44 -3.34 4.32
CA ALA A 23 -0.10 -3.17 4.86
C ALA A 23 0.34 -1.69 4.82
N ALA A 24 0.03 -0.97 3.74
CA ALA A 24 0.32 0.46 3.61
C ALA A 24 -0.41 1.29 4.66
N ALA A 25 -1.71 1.03 4.88
CA ALA A 25 -2.52 1.69 5.89
C ALA A 25 -2.02 1.38 7.32
N SER A 26 -1.72 0.11 7.61
CA SER A 26 -1.19 -0.31 8.91
C SER A 26 0.16 0.36 9.22
N THR A 27 1.06 0.40 8.23
CA THR A 27 2.38 1.03 8.38
C THR A 27 2.25 2.54 8.59
N ALA A 28 1.38 3.21 7.81
CA ALA A 28 1.08 4.62 7.98
C ALA A 28 0.53 4.93 9.38
N PHE A 29 -0.35 4.07 9.90
CA PHE A 29 -0.90 4.23 11.25
C PHE A 29 0.16 4.07 12.35
N GLN A 30 1.10 3.12 12.21
CA GLN A 30 2.19 2.99 13.16
C GLN A 30 3.08 4.24 13.18
N LEU A 31 3.43 4.78 12.00
CA LEU A 31 4.22 6.01 11.91
C LEU A 31 3.46 7.23 12.44
N PHE A 32 2.18 7.35 12.13
CA PHE A 32 1.32 8.45 12.59
C PHE A 32 1.20 8.55 14.11
N LYS A 33 1.29 7.40 14.81
CA LYS A 33 1.31 7.33 16.26
C LYS A 33 2.70 7.44 16.88
N ASP A 34 3.78 7.30 16.12
CA ASP A 34 5.14 7.38 16.66
C ASP A 34 5.39 8.79 17.23
N GLU A 35 5.79 8.84 18.50
CA GLU A 35 5.94 10.10 19.23
C GLU A 35 7.04 11.01 18.63
N ARG A 36 8.11 10.41 18.08
CA ARG A 36 9.19 11.18 17.47
C ARG A 36 8.73 11.81 16.17
N PHE A 37 7.98 11.06 15.36
CA PHE A 37 7.33 11.59 14.16
C PHE A 37 6.37 12.72 14.51
N ARG A 38 5.47 12.53 15.48
CA ARG A 38 4.50 13.55 15.90
C ARG A 38 5.18 14.81 16.42
N LYS A 39 6.28 14.67 17.15
CA LYS A 39 7.10 15.79 17.62
C LYS A 39 7.80 16.51 16.47
N LEU A 40 8.37 15.77 15.51
CA LEU A 40 9.05 16.33 14.34
C LEU A 40 8.08 17.11 13.45
N ALA A 41 6.87 16.59 13.25
CA ALA A 41 5.82 17.21 12.46
C ALA A 41 4.97 18.24 13.25
N ASP A 42 5.37 18.57 14.49
CA ASP A 42 4.75 19.57 15.37
C ASP A 42 3.22 19.41 15.51
N PHE A 43 2.76 18.17 15.67
CA PHE A 43 1.32 17.82 15.70
C PHE A 43 0.50 18.61 16.72
N ASN A 44 1.13 19.02 17.82
CA ASN A 44 0.47 19.79 18.88
C ASN A 44 -0.04 21.16 18.41
N ARG A 45 0.45 21.66 17.27
CA ARG A 45 0.06 22.94 16.67
C ARG A 45 -0.83 22.78 15.45
N LEU A 46 -1.06 21.54 15.02
CA LEU A 46 -1.89 21.22 13.88
C LEU A 46 -3.34 21.03 14.31
N SER A 47 -4.26 21.58 13.53
CA SER A 47 -5.68 21.25 13.65
C SER A 47 -5.91 19.76 13.39
N GLN A 48 -7.03 19.24 13.85
CA GLN A 48 -7.42 17.86 13.56
C GLN A 48 -7.45 17.59 12.05
N THR A 49 -7.98 18.52 11.26
CA THR A 49 -8.02 18.42 9.79
C THR A 49 -6.63 18.27 9.17
N GLU A 50 -5.62 19.00 9.66
CA GLU A 50 -4.25 18.86 9.16
C GLU A 50 -3.61 17.54 9.61
N GLN A 51 -3.93 17.06 10.82
CA GLN A 51 -3.49 15.73 11.26
C GLN A 51 -4.11 14.63 10.38
N ASP A 52 -5.41 14.71 10.09
CA ASP A 52 -6.11 13.76 9.21
C ASP A 52 -5.52 13.79 7.79
N ARG A 53 -5.18 14.98 7.28
CA ARG A 53 -4.49 15.15 6.00
C ARG A 53 -3.13 14.46 6.00
N ILE A 54 -2.31 14.66 7.04
CA ILE A 54 -1.01 13.99 7.16
C ILE A 54 -1.19 12.46 7.15
N PHE A 55 -2.16 11.93 7.88
CA PHE A 55 -2.43 10.50 7.87
C PHE A 55 -2.74 9.99 6.45
N ASN A 56 -3.64 10.66 5.73
CA ASN A 56 -3.98 10.28 4.36
C ASN A 56 -2.76 10.31 3.42
N GLU A 57 -1.91 11.35 3.54
CA GLU A 57 -0.69 11.45 2.75
C GLU A 57 0.32 10.33 3.09
N LEU A 58 0.44 9.94 4.37
CA LEU A 58 1.28 8.80 4.76
C LEU A 58 0.80 7.48 4.13
N VAL A 59 -0.51 7.26 4.07
CA VAL A 59 -1.08 6.06 3.43
C VAL A 59 -0.78 6.07 1.93
N VAL A 60 -1.06 7.19 1.25
CA VAL A 60 -0.81 7.35 -0.19
C VAL A 60 0.68 7.20 -0.51
N ALA A 61 1.57 7.81 0.28
CA ALA A 61 3.01 7.69 0.10
C ALA A 61 3.48 6.23 0.21
N ASN A 62 2.97 5.46 1.17
CA ASN A 62 3.29 4.03 1.29
C ASN A 62 2.77 3.22 0.09
N LEU A 63 1.54 3.47 -0.37
CA LEU A 63 1.00 2.81 -1.56
C LEU A 63 1.86 3.09 -2.79
N VAL A 64 2.27 4.36 -2.98
CA VAL A 64 3.15 4.77 -4.08
C VAL A 64 4.52 4.12 -3.97
N LEU A 65 5.11 4.06 -2.78
CA LEU A 65 6.39 3.39 -2.57
C LEU A 65 6.35 1.91 -2.96
N ILE A 66 5.30 1.19 -2.55
CA ILE A 66 5.09 -0.22 -2.94
C ILE A 66 4.97 -0.35 -4.47
N MET A 67 4.20 0.54 -5.11
CA MET A 67 4.04 0.54 -6.57
C MET A 67 5.35 0.84 -7.31
N LEU A 68 6.17 1.77 -6.79
CA LEU A 68 7.48 2.09 -7.37
C LEU A 68 8.48 0.95 -7.17
N MET A 69 8.40 0.25 -6.03
CA MET A 69 9.22 -0.94 -5.82
C MET A 69 9.00 -1.95 -6.92
N PHE A 70 7.78 -2.19 -7.39
CA PHE A 70 7.52 -3.15 -8.47
C PHE A 70 8.17 -2.80 -9.81
N GLU A 71 8.60 -1.54 -10.00
CA GLU A 71 9.26 -1.05 -11.20
C GLU A 71 10.78 -0.92 -11.04
N ALA A 72 11.33 -1.26 -9.87
CA ALA A 72 12.73 -1.04 -9.60
C ALA A 72 13.60 -1.94 -10.52
N PRO A 73 14.57 -1.38 -11.26
CA PRO A 73 15.31 -2.11 -12.29
C PRO A 73 16.26 -3.18 -11.70
N ASP A 74 16.56 -3.08 -10.40
CA ASP A 74 17.40 -3.99 -9.63
C ASP A 74 16.64 -5.21 -9.08
N LEU A 75 15.30 -5.23 -9.19
CA LEU A 75 14.52 -6.46 -9.05
C LEU A 75 14.87 -7.38 -10.23
N ARG A 76 15.79 -8.31 -9.98
CA ARG A 76 16.23 -9.37 -10.91
C ARG A 76 15.11 -10.38 -11.16
N LEU A 77 14.05 -9.92 -11.79
CA LEU A 77 12.83 -10.68 -12.06
C LEU A 77 12.89 -11.29 -13.46
N ALA A 78 12.27 -12.48 -13.59
CA ALA A 78 11.93 -13.02 -14.90
C ALA A 78 10.85 -12.14 -15.56
N ASP A 79 10.81 -12.10 -16.90
CA ASP A 79 9.93 -11.19 -17.63
C ASP A 79 8.44 -11.45 -17.34
N GLU A 80 8.04 -12.71 -17.15
CA GLU A 80 6.67 -13.08 -16.73
C GLU A 80 6.27 -12.47 -15.38
N SER A 81 7.23 -12.29 -14.47
CA SER A 81 7.00 -11.62 -13.19
C SER A 81 6.85 -10.11 -13.33
N ARG A 82 7.45 -9.49 -14.36
CA ARG A 82 7.29 -8.05 -14.61
C ARG A 82 5.87 -7.72 -15.03
N ASP A 83 5.29 -8.50 -15.94
CA ASP A 83 3.91 -8.29 -16.41
C ASP A 83 2.91 -8.49 -15.26
N TYR A 84 3.12 -9.52 -14.43
CA TYR A 84 2.32 -9.75 -13.23
C TYR A 84 2.38 -8.54 -12.27
N LEU A 85 3.58 -8.06 -11.95
CA LEU A 85 3.76 -6.93 -11.04
C LEU A 85 3.22 -5.61 -11.63
N ALA A 86 3.34 -5.40 -12.94
CA ALA A 86 2.74 -4.25 -13.62
C ALA A 86 1.21 -4.29 -13.56
N GLY A 87 0.61 -5.49 -13.67
CA GLY A 87 -0.81 -5.71 -13.44
C GLY A 87 -1.21 -5.44 -12.00
N LEU A 88 -0.42 -5.93 -11.04
CA LEU A 88 -0.64 -5.74 -9.61
C LEU A 88 -0.59 -4.26 -9.20
N LYS A 89 0.38 -3.49 -9.72
CA LYS A 89 0.49 -2.04 -9.54
C LYS A 89 -0.82 -1.31 -9.88
N LYS A 90 -1.49 -1.70 -10.97
CA LYS A 90 -2.76 -1.08 -11.41
C LYS A 90 -3.93 -1.43 -10.49
N ARG A 91 -3.89 -2.56 -9.79
CA ARG A 91 -4.95 -3.05 -8.90
C ARG A 91 -4.89 -2.44 -7.49
N ILE A 92 -3.70 -2.12 -6.99
CA ILE A 92 -3.50 -1.57 -5.63
C ILE A 92 -4.36 -0.32 -5.36
N PRO A 93 -4.40 0.71 -6.22
CA PRO A 93 -5.23 1.89 -5.97
C PRO A 93 -6.72 1.56 -5.87
N HIS A 94 -7.20 0.64 -6.71
CA HIS A 94 -8.60 0.21 -6.70
C HIS A 94 -8.94 -0.57 -5.43
N ALA A 95 -8.04 -1.44 -4.98
CA ALA A 95 -8.20 -2.17 -3.73
C ALA A 95 -8.29 -1.20 -2.54
N TYR A 96 -7.44 -0.17 -2.49
CA TYR A 96 -7.50 0.84 -1.44
C TYR A 96 -8.81 1.64 -1.46
N VAL A 97 -9.23 2.15 -2.63
CA VAL A 97 -10.50 2.88 -2.74
C VAL A 97 -11.69 2.03 -2.30
N LYS A 98 -11.68 0.72 -2.58
CA LYS A 98 -12.71 -0.20 -2.11
C LYS A 98 -12.78 -0.24 -0.58
N THR A 99 -11.64 -0.34 0.11
CA THR A 99 -11.60 -0.34 1.58
C THR A 99 -12.09 0.94 2.24
N LEU A 100 -12.14 2.07 1.52
CA LEU A 100 -12.67 3.33 2.03
C LEU A 100 -14.20 3.45 1.89
N ARG A 101 -14.82 2.57 1.09
CA ARG A 101 -16.27 2.55 0.85
C ARG A 101 -17.01 1.55 1.73
N ASP A 102 -16.27 0.58 2.27
CA ASP A 102 -16.75 -0.44 3.20
C ASP A 102 -16.70 0.12 4.65
#